data_AF-A0A1Q4VM73-F1
#
_entry.id   AF-A0A1Q4VM73-F1
#
_cell.length_a   1.000
_cell.length_b   1.000
_cell.length_c   1.000
_cell.angle_alpha   90.00
_cell.angle_beta   90.00
_cell.angle_gamma   90.00
#
_symmetry.space_group_name_H-M   'P 1'
#
loop_
_entity.id
_entity.type
_entity.pdbx_description
1 polymer ?
#
loop_
_entity_poly.entity_id
_entity_poly.type
_entity_poly.pdbx_seq_one_letter_code
_entity_poly.pdbx_strand_id
1 'polypeptide(L)'
;MRTHFVVHESFEAPGAYEDWARALRYEIGYSRVSDGDALPGSADGIDLLIVLGGPQRPSTTTKECGHWHNDMPGLTDDTTVPATSEGCPRQIVAYSRYVYGFQRHLEFTPDCIEALIAHDEKELAAITDRPYVQQPDQLRANDYTEMNAKLMTFLDRLAADHAGC
;
A
#
# COMPACT_ATOMS: atom_id res chain seq x y z
N MET A 1 6.63 19.44 1.80
CA MET A 1 5.32 18.86 1.45
C MET A 1 4.68 18.31 2.70
N ARG A 2 3.36 18.18 2.70
CA ARG A 2 2.57 17.49 3.72
C ARG A 2 1.98 16.21 3.13
N THR A 3 2.39 15.08 3.68
CA THR A 3 1.90 13.75 3.33
C THR A 3 0.90 13.29 4.39
N HIS A 4 -0.22 12.73 3.97
CA HIS A 4 -1.22 12.15 4.89
C HIS A 4 -1.43 10.68 4.58
N PHE A 5 -1.35 9.83 5.60
CA PHE A 5 -1.58 8.39 5.50
C PHE A 5 -2.97 8.02 6.03
N VAL A 6 -3.74 7.29 5.24
CA VAL A 6 -4.92 6.57 5.72
C VAL A 6 -4.52 5.12 5.94
N VAL A 7 -4.56 4.68 7.19
CA VAL A 7 -4.12 3.36 7.64
C VAL A 7 -5.35 2.58 8.10
N HIS A 8 -5.65 1.46 7.44
CA HIS A 8 -6.84 0.67 7.76
C HIS A 8 -6.66 -0.27 8.94
N GLU A 9 -5.46 -0.83 9.10
CA GLU A 9 -5.11 -1.73 10.18
C GLU A 9 -3.65 -1.57 10.59
N SER A 10 -3.33 -1.90 11.84
CA SER A 10 -1.99 -1.70 12.41
C SER A 10 -0.87 -2.48 11.68
N PHE A 11 -1.19 -3.63 11.10
CA PHE A 11 -0.23 -4.45 10.34
C PHE A 11 -0.07 -3.99 8.88
N GLU A 12 -0.96 -3.13 8.37
CA GLU A 12 -0.88 -2.49 7.05
C GLU A 12 -0.06 -1.19 7.15
N ALA A 13 1.14 -1.32 7.69
CA ALA A 13 1.97 -0.17 8.03
C ALA A 13 2.45 0.58 6.78
N PRO A 14 2.64 1.92 6.84
CA PRO A 14 3.14 2.72 5.73
C PRO A 14 4.52 2.30 5.18
N GLY A 15 5.33 1.61 5.99
CA GLY A 15 6.64 1.07 5.58
C GLY A 15 7.52 2.11 4.88
N ALA A 16 8.08 1.71 3.74
CA ALA A 16 9.01 2.56 2.99
C ALA A 16 8.40 3.88 2.48
N TYR A 17 7.07 4.02 2.39
CA TYR A 17 6.44 5.32 2.09
C TYR A 17 6.70 6.33 3.22
N GLU A 18 6.57 5.89 4.48
CA GLU A 18 6.83 6.73 5.63
C GLU A 18 8.32 7.01 5.79
N ASP A 19 9.18 6.02 5.56
CA ASP A 19 10.64 6.23 5.57
C ASP A 19 11.07 7.30 4.57
N TRP A 20 10.52 7.26 3.35
CA TRP A 20 10.74 8.27 2.32
C TRP A 20 10.28 9.68 2.78
N ALA A 21 9.06 9.80 3.30
CA ALA A 21 8.53 11.09 3.75
C ALA A 21 9.33 11.65 4.93
N ARG A 22 9.77 10.79 5.86
CA ARG A 22 10.62 11.16 7.01
C ARG A 22 12.01 11.60 6.56
N ALA A 23 12.63 10.89 5.63
CA ALA A 23 13.96 11.22 5.10
C ALA A 23 13.98 12.62 4.46
N LEU A 24 12.90 13.00 3.77
CA LEU A 24 12.74 14.32 3.16
C LEU A 24 12.18 15.39 4.11
N ARG A 25 11.96 15.04 5.38
CA ARG A 25 11.42 15.92 6.43
C ARG A 25 10.07 16.54 6.06
N TYR A 26 9.23 15.78 5.37
CA TYR A 26 7.86 16.18 5.09
C TYR A 26 7.03 16.17 6.37
N GLU A 27 6.01 17.03 6.42
CA GLU A 27 5.01 16.94 7.48
C GLU A 27 4.18 15.68 7.24
N ILE A 28 3.98 14.87 8.28
CA ILE A 28 3.26 13.60 8.20
C ILE A 28 2.02 13.66 9.07
N GLY A 29 0.86 13.47 8.43
CA GLY A 29 -0.44 13.26 9.10
C GLY A 29 -0.90 11.81 8.96
N TYR A 30 -1.81 11.41 9.85
CA TYR A 30 -2.42 10.08 9.80
C TYR A 30 -3.91 10.12 10.11
N SER A 31 -4.62 9.14 9.55
CA SER A 31 -5.92 8.66 10.02
C SER A 31 -5.85 7.15 10.22
N ARG A 32 -5.78 6.67 11.47
CA ARG A 32 -5.84 5.25 11.82
C ARG A 32 -7.29 4.85 12.02
N VAL A 33 -7.93 4.41 10.94
CA VAL A 33 -9.38 4.19 10.96
C VAL A 33 -9.77 3.00 11.85
N SER A 34 -8.89 2.02 12.04
CA SER A 34 -9.06 0.94 13.04
C SER A 34 -9.20 1.48 14.47
N ASP A 35 -8.54 2.60 14.76
CA ASP A 35 -8.49 3.21 16.09
C ASP A 35 -9.61 4.24 16.28
N GLY A 36 -10.46 4.42 15.26
CA GLY A 36 -11.58 5.37 15.26
C GLY A 36 -11.20 6.79 14.87
N ASP A 37 -10.00 7.02 14.33
CA ASP A 37 -9.62 8.34 13.81
C ASP A 37 -10.54 8.76 12.65
N ALA A 38 -10.90 10.04 12.63
CA ALA A 38 -11.61 10.62 11.49
C ALA A 38 -10.68 10.75 10.27
N LEU A 39 -11.27 10.57 9.08
CA LEU A 39 -10.63 10.98 7.84
C LEU A 39 -10.52 12.52 7.76
N PRO A 40 -9.57 13.07 6.98
CA PRO A 40 -9.53 14.52 6.73
C PRO A 40 -10.85 15.01 6.14
N GLY A 41 -11.39 16.10 6.68
CA GLY A 41 -12.64 16.70 6.18
C GLY A 41 -12.50 17.35 4.80
N SER A 42 -11.28 17.68 4.38
CA SER A 42 -10.94 18.11 3.03
C SER A 42 -9.51 17.70 2.68
N ALA A 43 -9.13 17.82 1.40
CA ALA A 43 -7.77 17.63 0.93
C ALA A 43 -6.88 18.88 1.12
N ASP A 44 -7.42 19.96 1.69
CA ASP A 44 -6.68 21.23 1.80
C ASP A 44 -5.43 21.07 2.68
N GLY A 45 -4.29 21.49 2.12
CA GLY A 45 -3.00 21.35 2.79
C GLY A 45 -2.44 19.92 2.79
N ILE A 46 -3.00 18.99 2.03
CA ILE A 46 -2.41 17.67 1.78
C ILE A 46 -1.81 17.67 0.37
N ASP A 47 -0.48 17.62 0.28
CA ASP A 47 0.24 17.57 -0.99
C ASP A 47 0.31 16.15 -1.56
N LEU A 48 0.26 15.14 -0.67
CA LEU A 48 0.26 13.72 -1.05
C LEU A 48 -0.62 12.93 -0.07
N LEU A 49 -1.64 12.25 -0.60
CA LEU A 49 -2.49 11.33 0.16
C LEU A 49 -2.10 9.90 -0.20
N ILE A 50 -1.74 9.09 0.79
CA ILE A 50 -1.45 7.67 0.62
C ILE A 50 -2.49 6.87 1.40
N VAL A 51 -3.23 6.03 0.69
CA VAL A 51 -4.24 5.13 1.26
C VAL A 51 -3.68 3.72 1.20
N LEU A 52 -3.46 3.11 2.36
CA LEU A 52 -2.82 1.80 2.47
C LEU A 52 -3.80 0.65 2.30
N GLY A 53 -3.26 -0.58 2.26
CA GLY A 53 -4.03 -1.81 2.26
C GLY A 53 -4.91 -1.97 3.51
N GLY A 54 -5.64 -3.08 3.55
CA GLY A 54 -6.58 -3.41 4.60
C GLY A 54 -7.33 -4.71 4.31
N PRO A 55 -7.77 -5.46 5.34
CA PRO A 55 -8.60 -6.66 5.18
C PRO A 55 -10.05 -6.32 4.81
N GLN A 56 -10.37 -5.05 4.54
CA GLN A 56 -11.69 -4.61 4.13
C GLN A 56 -11.83 -4.63 2.60
N ARG A 57 -13.05 -4.88 2.09
CA ARG A 57 -13.35 -4.74 0.66
C ARG A 57 -14.03 -3.39 0.39
N PRO A 58 -13.80 -2.75 -0.76
CA PRO A 58 -14.50 -1.51 -1.12
C PRO A 58 -16.03 -1.64 -1.19
N SER A 59 -16.53 -2.86 -1.42
CA SER A 59 -17.97 -3.17 -1.41
C SER A 59 -18.52 -3.48 -0.03
N THR A 60 -17.69 -3.56 1.00
CA THR A 60 -18.11 -3.95 2.35
C THR A 60 -18.96 -2.84 2.96
N THR A 61 -20.19 -3.19 3.37
CA THR A 61 -21.00 -2.29 4.20
C THR A 61 -20.49 -2.32 5.64
N THR A 62 -20.82 -1.30 6.45
CA THR A 62 -20.46 -1.24 7.89
C THR A 62 -20.95 -2.44 8.73
N LYS A 63 -21.75 -3.34 8.16
CA LYS A 63 -22.22 -4.58 8.80
C LYS A 63 -21.43 -5.84 8.45
N GLU A 64 -20.50 -5.81 7.49
CA GLU A 64 -20.09 -7.04 6.78
C GLU A 64 -18.60 -7.44 6.88
N CYS A 65 -17.74 -6.76 7.64
CA CYS A 65 -16.29 -6.95 7.43
C CYS A 65 -15.61 -8.11 8.17
N GLY A 66 -14.95 -8.97 7.38
CA GLY A 66 -13.51 -9.25 7.46
C GLY A 66 -13.09 -10.16 6.30
N HIS A 67 -12.20 -9.75 5.37
CA HIS A 67 -11.44 -10.63 4.44
C HIS A 67 -10.32 -9.94 3.64
N TRP A 68 -9.10 -10.51 3.72
CA TRP A 68 -7.91 -10.29 2.87
C TRP A 68 -8.17 -10.61 1.38
N HIS A 69 -7.65 -9.80 0.45
CA HIS A 69 -8.27 -9.66 -0.88
C HIS A 69 -7.94 -10.75 -1.94
N ASN A 70 -8.93 -10.98 -2.82
CA ASN A 70 -8.85 -11.72 -4.09
C ASN A 70 -9.47 -10.89 -5.24
N ASP A 71 -9.48 -9.56 -5.08
CA ASP A 71 -10.12 -8.59 -5.97
C ASP A 71 -9.07 -7.77 -6.73
N MET A 72 -9.50 -6.99 -7.72
CA MET A 72 -8.64 -6.08 -8.48
C MET A 72 -9.33 -4.71 -8.62
N PRO A 73 -8.55 -3.61 -8.69
CA PRO A 73 -9.11 -2.31 -9.00
C PRO A 73 -9.88 -2.33 -10.32
N GLY A 74 -11.04 -1.63 -10.34
CA GLY A 74 -11.74 -1.29 -11.57
C GLY A 74 -10.87 -0.37 -12.44
N LEU A 75 -11.14 -0.32 -13.75
CA LEU A 75 -10.45 0.57 -14.68
C LEU A 75 -11.43 1.65 -15.16
N THR A 76 -10.94 2.86 -15.40
CA THR A 76 -11.63 3.87 -16.20
C THR A 76 -11.11 3.82 -17.64
N ASP A 77 -11.83 4.41 -18.59
CA ASP A 77 -11.46 4.39 -20.01
C ASP A 77 -10.06 4.97 -20.29
N ASP A 78 -9.62 5.94 -19.47
CA ASP A 78 -8.32 6.62 -19.62
C ASP A 78 -7.18 6.00 -18.79
N THR A 79 -7.46 4.88 -18.11
CA THR A 79 -6.49 4.23 -17.24
C THR A 79 -5.40 3.52 -18.05
N THR A 80 -4.14 3.68 -17.63
CA THR A 80 -3.04 2.84 -18.11
C THR A 80 -2.62 1.82 -17.05
N VAL A 81 -2.10 0.67 -17.48
CA VAL A 81 -1.63 -0.40 -16.59
C VAL A 81 -0.14 -0.61 -16.85
N PRO A 82 0.76 0.09 -16.13
CA PRO A 82 2.19 0.05 -16.40
C PRO A 82 2.87 -1.26 -15.99
N ALA A 83 2.23 -2.08 -15.15
CA ALA A 83 2.79 -3.33 -14.68
C ALA A 83 1.75 -4.44 -14.53
N THR A 84 2.14 -5.65 -14.90
CA THR A 84 1.36 -6.89 -14.80
C THR A 84 2.25 -8.01 -14.24
N SER A 85 1.65 -9.07 -13.71
CA SER A 85 2.33 -10.34 -13.40
C SER A 85 1.50 -11.52 -13.90
N GLU A 86 2.07 -12.73 -13.84
CA GLU A 86 1.35 -13.96 -14.20
C GLU A 86 0.10 -14.18 -13.35
N GLY A 87 0.17 -13.84 -12.05
CA GLY A 87 -0.94 -13.99 -11.12
C GLY A 87 -1.94 -12.83 -11.09
N CYS A 88 -1.59 -11.64 -11.62
CA CYS A 88 -2.50 -10.49 -11.65
C CYS A 88 -2.16 -9.51 -12.79
N PRO A 89 -3.12 -9.24 -13.71
CA PRO A 89 -2.91 -8.36 -14.85
C PRO A 89 -2.95 -6.85 -14.50
N ARG A 90 -3.11 -6.47 -13.23
CA ARG A 90 -3.28 -5.07 -12.79
C ARG A 90 -2.40 -4.77 -11.57
N GLN A 91 -1.08 -4.94 -11.72
CA GLN A 91 -0.15 -4.76 -10.60
C GLN A 91 0.05 -3.28 -10.24
N ILE A 92 0.11 -2.42 -11.26
CA ILE A 92 0.13 -0.97 -11.11
C ILE A 92 -0.87 -0.40 -12.10
N VAL A 93 -1.68 0.54 -11.64
CA VAL A 93 -2.74 1.19 -12.40
C VAL A 93 -2.56 2.69 -12.26
N ALA A 94 -2.43 3.41 -13.38
CA ALA A 94 -2.37 4.87 -13.39
C ALA A 94 -3.69 5.40 -13.96
N TYR A 95 -4.52 5.96 -13.07
CA TYR A 95 -5.84 6.49 -13.42
C TYR A 95 -5.77 7.90 -13.99
N SER A 96 -4.77 8.68 -13.58
CA SER A 96 -4.46 10.01 -14.10
C SER A 96 -2.99 10.34 -13.85
N ARG A 97 -2.54 11.55 -14.20
CA ARG A 97 -1.15 11.99 -14.01
C ARG A 97 -0.65 11.81 -12.57
N TYR A 98 -1.52 12.02 -11.58
CA TYR A 98 -1.16 12.02 -10.15
C TYR A 98 -1.97 11.03 -9.30
N VAL A 99 -2.73 10.12 -9.92
CA VAL A 99 -3.55 9.12 -9.20
C VAL A 99 -3.15 7.72 -9.65
N TYR A 100 -2.54 6.97 -8.72
CA TYR A 100 -2.01 5.63 -8.96
C TYR A 100 -2.56 4.64 -7.94
N GLY A 101 -2.81 3.40 -8.39
CA GLY A 101 -3.08 2.24 -7.55
C GLY A 101 -1.97 1.22 -7.68
N PHE A 102 -1.48 0.72 -6.55
CA PHE A 102 -0.47 -0.34 -6.47
C PHE A 102 -1.12 -1.56 -5.82
N GLN A 103 -1.28 -2.64 -6.59
CA GLN A 103 -1.78 -3.91 -6.05
C GLN A 103 -0.68 -4.72 -5.34
N ARG A 104 0.58 -4.49 -5.72
CA ARG A 104 1.75 -5.04 -5.03
C ARG A 104 2.28 -4.07 -3.99
N HIS A 105 2.87 -4.63 -2.95
CA HIS A 105 3.51 -3.88 -1.87
C HIS A 105 5.00 -3.68 -2.17
N LEU A 106 5.39 -2.47 -2.59
CA LEU A 106 6.82 -2.09 -2.72
C LEU A 106 7.36 -1.48 -1.42
N GLU A 107 6.46 -1.21 -0.47
CA GLU A 107 6.72 -0.56 0.80
C GLU A 107 7.13 -1.51 1.91
N PHE A 108 7.10 -2.82 1.67
CA PHE A 108 7.47 -3.80 2.67
C PHE A 108 8.89 -3.57 3.19
N THR A 109 8.97 -3.56 4.52
CA THR A 109 10.20 -3.61 5.30
C THR A 109 10.19 -4.88 6.14
N PRO A 110 11.33 -5.31 6.73
CA PRO A 110 11.33 -6.46 7.63
C PRO A 110 10.29 -6.36 8.76
N ASP A 111 10.06 -5.15 9.30
CA ASP A 111 9.06 -4.93 10.36
C ASP A 111 7.63 -5.12 9.85
N CYS A 112 7.32 -4.66 8.63
CA CYS A 112 6.03 -4.94 7.99
C CYS A 112 5.81 -6.44 7.84
N ILE A 113 6.84 -7.18 7.41
CA ILE A 113 6.76 -8.63 7.19
C ILE A 113 6.51 -9.38 8.50
N GLU A 114 7.18 -9.01 9.60
CA GLU A 114 6.91 -9.65 10.88
C GLU A 114 5.48 -9.35 11.38
N ALA A 115 4.98 -8.12 11.20
CA ALA A 115 3.61 -7.79 11.56
C ALA A 115 2.58 -8.61 10.76
N LEU A 116 2.80 -8.77 9.46
CA LEU A 116 1.97 -9.58 8.58
C LEU A 116 1.99 -11.06 8.97
N ILE A 117 3.18 -11.64 9.17
CA ILE A 117 3.32 -13.04 9.61
C ILE A 117 2.63 -13.26 10.96
N ALA A 118 2.78 -12.34 11.90
CA ALA A 118 2.14 -12.45 13.21
C ALA A 118 0.61 -12.39 13.12
N HIS A 119 0.06 -11.62 12.18
CA HIS A 119 -1.38 -11.56 11.97
C HIS A 119 -1.92 -12.83 11.27
N ASP A 120 -1.19 -13.36 10.28
CA ASP A 120 -1.61 -14.46 9.41
C ASP A 120 -1.06 -15.85 9.76
N GLU A 121 -0.42 -16.01 10.92
CA GLU A 121 0.30 -17.23 11.29
C GLU A 121 -0.47 -18.53 10.98
N LYS A 122 -1.76 -18.55 11.35
CA LYS A 122 -2.63 -19.72 11.14
C LYS A 122 -2.98 -19.95 9.68
N GLU A 123 -3.19 -18.89 8.91
CA GLU A 123 -3.55 -18.97 7.49
C GLU A 123 -2.35 -19.44 6.67
N LEU A 124 -1.17 -18.84 6.91
CA LEU A 124 0.08 -19.24 6.26
C LEU A 124 0.43 -20.70 6.56
N ALA A 125 0.21 -21.15 7.80
CA ALA A 125 0.42 -22.55 8.18
C ALA A 125 -0.56 -23.53 7.49
N ALA A 126 -1.78 -23.08 7.18
CA ALA A 126 -2.79 -23.89 6.51
C ALA A 126 -2.60 -23.96 4.99
N ILE A 127 -2.01 -22.93 4.39
CA ILE A 127 -1.85 -22.79 2.94
C ILE A 127 -0.45 -23.25 2.53
N THR A 128 -0.31 -24.50 2.12
CA THR A 128 0.98 -25.08 1.70
C THR A 128 1.04 -25.47 0.22
N ASP A 129 -0.10 -25.41 -0.49
CA ASP A 129 -0.27 -25.94 -1.85
C ASP A 129 -0.54 -24.84 -2.91
N ARG A 130 -0.37 -23.57 -2.56
CA ARG A 130 -0.60 -22.43 -3.47
C ARG A 130 0.72 -21.96 -4.10
N PRO A 131 0.81 -21.87 -5.44
CA PRO A 131 2.09 -21.64 -6.13
C PRO A 131 2.68 -20.24 -5.90
N TYR A 132 1.88 -19.27 -5.47
CA TYR A 132 2.28 -17.88 -5.28
C TYR A 132 2.26 -17.44 -3.81
N VAL A 133 2.12 -18.38 -2.86
CA VAL A 133 2.16 -18.09 -1.42
C VAL A 133 3.51 -18.54 -0.86
N GLN A 134 4.29 -17.58 -0.37
CA GLN A 134 5.57 -17.86 0.30
C GLN A 134 5.33 -18.17 1.78
N GLN A 135 6.09 -19.11 2.32
CA GLN A 135 6.08 -19.43 3.75
C GLN A 135 6.88 -18.39 4.57
N PRO A 136 6.64 -18.27 5.89
CA PRO A 136 7.28 -17.25 6.74
C PRO A 136 8.80 -17.14 6.59
N ASP A 137 9.52 -18.27 6.56
CA ASP A 137 10.98 -18.25 6.41
C ASP A 137 11.45 -17.73 5.05
N GLN A 138 10.65 -17.97 4.00
CA GLN A 138 10.93 -17.42 2.67
C GLN A 138 10.67 -15.91 2.63
N LEU A 139 9.57 -15.46 3.24
CA LEU A 139 9.24 -14.02 3.36
C LEU A 139 10.34 -13.26 4.11
N ARG A 140 10.86 -13.83 5.21
CA ARG A 140 11.97 -13.24 5.98
C ARG A 140 13.30 -13.21 5.23
N ALA A 141 13.52 -14.17 4.33
CA ALA A 141 14.75 -14.28 3.56
C ALA A 141 14.81 -13.35 2.34
N ASN A 142 13.68 -12.74 1.94
CA ASN A 142 13.64 -11.80 0.82
C ASN A 142 14.43 -10.51 1.14
N ASP A 143 15.08 -9.95 0.13
CA ASP A 143 15.65 -8.60 0.18
C ASP A 143 14.64 -7.59 -0.38
N TYR A 144 14.17 -6.69 0.49
CA TYR A 144 13.19 -5.65 0.14
C TYR A 144 13.83 -4.35 -0.36
N THR A 145 15.16 -4.22 -0.30
CA THR A 145 15.88 -2.98 -0.60
C THR A 145 15.65 -2.51 -2.03
N GLU A 146 15.69 -3.41 -3.02
CA GLU A 146 15.55 -3.04 -4.42
C GLU A 146 14.14 -2.51 -4.73
N MET A 147 13.09 -3.11 -4.15
CA MET A 147 11.73 -2.65 -4.36
C MET A 147 11.45 -1.33 -3.64
N ASN A 148 11.99 -1.15 -2.43
CA ASN A 148 11.90 0.13 -1.73
C ASN A 148 12.60 1.24 -2.53
N ALA A 149 13.78 0.99 -3.10
CA ALA A 149 14.49 1.96 -3.94
C ALA A 149 13.70 2.35 -5.20
N LYS A 150 13.01 1.39 -5.82
CA LYS A 150 12.10 1.67 -6.96
C LYS A 150 10.92 2.53 -6.53
N LEU A 151 10.34 2.26 -5.36
CA LEU A 151 9.27 3.08 -4.79
C LEU A 151 9.73 4.50 -4.52
N MET A 152 10.88 4.68 -3.86
CA MET A 152 11.47 6.00 -3.59
C MET A 152 11.71 6.77 -4.88
N THR A 153 12.28 6.13 -5.91
CA THR A 153 12.49 6.76 -7.22
C THR A 153 11.17 7.22 -7.86
N PHE A 154 10.11 6.42 -7.74
CA PHE A 154 8.79 6.78 -8.23
C PHE A 154 8.24 8.01 -7.47
N LEU A 155 8.30 7.99 -6.14
CA LEU A 155 7.79 9.08 -5.29
C LEU A 155 8.57 10.39 -5.52
N ASP A 156 9.90 10.32 -5.64
CA ASP A 156 10.74 11.49 -5.95
C ASP A 156 10.35 12.13 -7.28
N ARG A 157 10.12 11.31 -8.32
CA ARG A 157 9.69 11.81 -9.64
C ARG A 157 8.29 12.41 -9.58
N LEU A 158 7.37 11.77 -8.87
CA LEU A 158 5.99 12.25 -8.70
C LEU A 158 5.98 13.60 -7.96
N ALA A 159 6.73 13.71 -6.86
CA ALA A 159 6.85 14.93 -6.08
C ALA A 159 7.53 16.06 -6.87
N ALA A 160 8.60 15.76 -7.62
CA ALA A 160 9.29 16.75 -8.45
C ALA A 160 8.41 17.27 -9.59
N ASP A 161 7.64 16.39 -10.25
CA ASP A 161 6.69 16.77 -11.31
C ASP A 161 5.58 17.67 -10.76
N HIS A 162 5.03 17.35 -9.59
CA HIS A 162 4.02 18.17 -8.91
C HIS A 162 4.57 19.55 -8.48
N ALA A 163 5.81 19.61 -7.98
CA ALA A 163 6.44 20.86 -7.55
C ALA A 163 6.84 21.79 -8.71
N GLY A 164 6.93 21.26 -9.94
CA GLY A 164 7.24 22.02 -11.14
C GLY A 164 6.01 22.63 -11.85
N CYS A 165 4.80 22.42 -11.32
CA CYS A 165 3.55 23.01 -11.82
C CYS A 165 3.30 24.42 -11.28
#